data_AF-G4ZGB4-F1
#
_entry.id   AF-G4ZGB4-F1
#
_cell.length_a   1.000
_cell.length_b   1.000
_cell.length_c   1.000
_cell.angle_alpha   90.00
_cell.angle_beta   90.00
_cell.angle_gamma   90.00
#
_symmetry.space_group_name_H-M   'P 1'
#
loop_
_entity.id
_entity.type
_entity.pdbx_description
1 polymer ?
#
loop_
_entity_poly.entity_id
_entity_poly.type
_entity_poly.pdbx_seq_one_letter_code
_entity_poly.pdbx_strand_id
1 'polypeptide(L)'
;MTRSTESDGPTGSVPLFVPILPPKITSISHEALVKWQRDRRDYETKLCSRCRISGEDYDIVAESIKEAFDEDLLEVLCELQLDTTPAAVTDTILLAEIERIVDSVKNDALPDIKELLKRELRMNMSESDVTARVLDYFILFNKITKENGLTACFSHANGVREKCKRLVSQLKPEAVKNEVKQCIRFTHVPAATDPKLLFKLVVEKANEHER
;
A
#
# COMPACT_ATOMS: atom_id res chain seq x y z
N MET A 1 31.57 64.58 -14.57
CA MET A 1 31.83 63.15 -14.83
C MET A 1 32.11 62.46 -13.50
N THR A 2 31.11 61.78 -12.93
CA THR A 2 31.32 60.65 -12.01
C THR A 2 30.00 59.89 -11.93
N ARG A 3 30.09 58.61 -12.29
CA ARG A 3 29.04 57.64 -12.53
C ARG A 3 28.78 56.90 -11.22
N SER A 4 27.54 56.86 -10.75
CA SER A 4 27.10 55.87 -9.75
C SER A 4 26.06 55.00 -10.42
N THR A 5 26.45 53.76 -10.71
CA THR A 5 25.59 52.69 -11.20
C THR A 5 24.82 52.11 -10.02
N GLU A 6 23.51 52.32 -9.99
CA GLU A 6 22.59 51.49 -9.21
C GLU A 6 22.62 50.08 -9.79
N SER A 7 23.00 49.13 -8.95
CA SER A 7 22.93 47.69 -9.23
C SER A 7 21.62 47.19 -8.66
N ASP A 8 20.61 47.05 -9.52
CA ASP A 8 19.44 46.20 -9.26
C ASP A 8 19.92 44.79 -8.89
N GLY A 9 19.74 44.41 -7.63
CA GLY A 9 19.93 43.03 -7.19
C GLY A 9 18.76 42.18 -7.72
N PRO A 10 18.99 40.94 -8.18
CA PRO A 10 17.90 40.10 -8.65
C PRO A 10 17.04 39.73 -7.45
N THR A 11 15.77 40.13 -7.50
CA THR A 11 14.69 39.64 -6.64
C THR A 11 14.57 38.14 -6.87
N GLY A 12 15.38 37.36 -6.14
CA GLY A 12 15.28 35.90 -6.14
C GLY A 12 13.87 35.54 -5.68
N SER A 13 13.08 34.93 -6.56
CA SER A 13 11.83 34.33 -6.14
C SER A 13 12.17 33.29 -5.08
N VAL A 14 11.76 33.56 -3.84
CA VAL A 14 11.80 32.56 -2.77
C VAL A 14 11.02 31.36 -3.29
N PRO A 15 11.61 30.15 -3.37
CA PRO A 15 10.86 28.98 -3.78
C PRO A 15 9.65 28.84 -2.86
N LEU A 16 8.45 28.86 -3.44
CA LEU A 16 7.22 28.55 -2.72
C LEU A 16 7.28 27.07 -2.34
N PHE A 17 7.80 26.79 -1.16
CA PHE A 17 7.80 25.44 -0.61
C PHE A 17 6.36 25.07 -0.27
N VAL A 18 5.81 24.11 -1.01
CA VAL A 18 4.54 23.49 -0.66
C VAL A 18 4.70 22.85 0.73
N PRO A 19 3.82 23.16 1.70
CA PRO A 19 3.88 22.55 3.02
C PRO A 19 3.80 21.03 2.92
N ILE A 20 4.75 20.34 3.54
CA ILE A 20 4.70 18.89 3.72
C ILE A 20 3.78 18.62 4.92
N LEU A 21 2.56 18.20 4.64
CA LEU A 21 1.54 17.98 5.68
C LEU A 21 1.62 16.55 6.24
N PRO A 22 1.65 16.39 7.57
CA PRO A 22 1.61 15.08 8.21
C PRO A 22 0.22 14.43 8.03
N PRO A 23 0.16 13.12 7.75
CA PRO A 23 -1.11 12.42 7.63
C PRO A 23 -1.73 12.14 8.99
N LYS A 24 -3.03 12.42 9.13
CA LYS A 24 -3.80 12.17 10.35
C LYS A 24 -4.50 10.80 10.35
N ILE A 25 -4.71 10.25 11.55
CA ILE A 25 -5.44 9.02 11.83
C ILE A 25 -6.77 9.40 12.45
N THR A 26 -7.84 9.28 11.67
CA THR A 26 -9.22 9.54 12.12
C THR A 26 -10.04 8.26 12.27
N SER A 27 -9.44 7.10 12.02
CA SER A 27 -10.06 5.78 12.14
C SER A 27 -9.01 4.70 12.33
N ILE A 28 -9.29 3.74 13.21
CA ILE A 28 -8.49 2.52 13.41
C ILE A 28 -8.91 1.35 12.50
N SER A 29 -9.77 1.59 11.51
CA SER A 29 -10.11 0.54 10.54
C SER A 29 -8.88 0.11 9.74
N HIS A 30 -8.82 -1.18 9.34
CA HIS A 30 -7.71 -1.70 8.51
C HIS A 30 -7.39 -0.81 7.32
N GLU A 31 -8.40 -0.44 6.53
CA GLU A 31 -8.21 0.36 5.33
C GLU A 31 -7.61 1.73 5.65
N ALA A 32 -8.11 2.39 6.71
CA ALA A 32 -7.60 3.68 7.15
C ALA A 32 -6.14 3.60 7.63
N LEU A 33 -5.79 2.58 8.42
CA LEU A 33 -4.43 2.39 8.93
C LEU A 33 -3.45 1.98 7.83
N VAL A 34 -3.87 1.13 6.88
CA VAL A 34 -3.06 0.75 5.71
C VAL A 34 -2.78 1.97 4.84
N LYS A 35 -3.79 2.81 4.62
CA LYS A 35 -3.65 4.08 3.90
C LYS A 35 -2.71 5.02 4.65
N TRP A 36 -2.91 5.20 5.96
CA TRP A 36 -2.07 6.06 6.79
C TRP A 36 -0.60 5.62 6.76
N GLN A 37 -0.29 4.33 6.91
CA GLN A 37 1.10 3.82 6.81
C GLN A 37 1.76 4.12 5.46
N ARG A 38 1.00 4.12 4.37
CA ARG A 38 1.52 4.48 3.04
C ARG A 38 1.78 5.98 2.96
N ASP A 39 0.81 6.78 3.38
CA ASP A 39 0.88 8.23 3.32
C ASP A 39 1.97 8.77 4.29
N ARG A 40 2.17 8.11 5.44
CA ARG A 40 3.21 8.39 6.43
C ARG A 40 4.60 8.17 5.85
N ARG A 41 4.84 7.06 5.15
CA ARG A 41 6.13 6.82 4.46
C ARG A 41 6.45 7.86 3.39
N ASP A 42 5.45 8.32 2.65
CA ASP A 42 5.61 9.38 1.66
C ASP A 42 5.93 10.73 2.33
N TYR A 43 5.20 11.07 3.41
CA TYR A 43 5.49 12.22 4.27
C TYR A 43 6.93 12.21 4.79
N GLU A 44 7.37 11.11 5.40
CA GLU A 44 8.71 10.98 5.99
C GLU A 44 9.81 11.05 4.92
N THR A 45 9.58 10.47 3.74
CA THR A 45 10.53 10.55 2.61
C THR A 45 10.72 11.99 2.13
N LYS A 46 9.61 12.73 1.98
CA LYS A 46 9.63 14.14 1.58
C LYS A 46 10.29 15.00 2.67
N LEU A 47 9.94 14.74 3.93
CA LEU A 47 10.48 15.46 5.07
C LEU A 47 11.99 15.25 5.22
N CYS A 48 12.46 14.01 5.14
CA CYS A 48 13.89 13.67 5.12
C CYS A 48 14.64 14.44 4.01
N SER A 49 14.04 14.52 2.81
CA SER A 49 14.64 15.25 1.68
C SER A 49 14.73 16.75 1.95
N ARG A 50 13.71 17.33 2.60
CA ARG A 50 13.73 18.74 3.02
C ARG A 50 14.79 19.01 4.08
N CYS A 51 14.84 18.19 5.14
CA CYS A 51 15.83 18.31 6.21
C CYS A 51 17.27 18.29 5.68
N ARG A 52 17.55 17.45 4.67
CA ARG A 52 18.87 17.42 4.01
C ARG A 52 19.25 18.73 3.31
N ILE A 53 18.25 19.48 2.82
CA ILE A 53 18.45 20.75 2.12
C ILE A 53 18.49 21.91 3.12
N SER A 54 17.61 21.92 4.11
CA SER A 54 17.49 23.00 5.10
C SER A 54 18.50 22.91 6.24
N GLY A 55 19.03 21.70 6.52
CA GLY A 55 19.85 21.42 7.71
C GLY A 55 19.02 21.24 8.99
N GLU A 56 17.69 21.20 8.89
CA GLU A 56 16.81 20.91 10.02
C GLU A 56 16.99 19.48 10.52
N ASP A 57 16.86 19.28 11.84
CA ASP A 57 16.86 17.95 12.44
C ASP A 57 15.52 17.27 12.20
N TYR A 58 15.56 16.09 11.57
CA TYR A 58 14.38 15.29 11.25
C TYR A 58 13.57 14.92 12.49
N ASP A 59 14.24 14.53 13.58
CA ASP A 59 13.57 14.05 14.79
C ASP A 59 12.81 15.18 15.51
N ILE A 60 13.17 16.43 15.22
CA ILE A 60 12.49 17.62 15.76
C ILE A 60 11.29 18.03 14.91
N VAL A 61 11.38 17.89 13.58
CA VAL A 61 10.35 18.39 12.65
C VAL A 61 9.32 17.34 12.24
N ALA A 62 9.60 16.07 12.47
CA ALA A 62 8.66 14.99 12.19
C ALA A 62 7.56 14.97 13.25
N GLU A 63 6.30 15.01 12.80
CA GLU A 63 5.16 14.84 13.70
C GLU A 63 5.20 13.43 14.31
N SER A 64 4.95 13.32 15.62
CA SER A 64 4.88 12.02 16.30
C SER A 64 3.67 11.20 15.83
N ILE A 65 3.70 9.89 16.06
CA ILE A 65 2.54 9.02 15.79
C ILE A 65 1.37 9.44 16.67
N LYS A 66 1.64 9.77 17.94
CA LYS A 66 0.64 10.26 18.89
C LYS A 66 -0.09 11.50 18.37
N GLU A 67 0.64 12.50 17.85
CA GLU A 67 0.05 13.71 17.27
C GLU A 67 -0.70 13.47 15.95
N ALA A 68 -0.43 12.34 15.29
CA ALA A 68 -1.16 11.95 14.10
C ALA A 68 -2.60 11.51 14.42
N PHE A 69 -2.88 11.00 15.62
CA PHE A 69 -4.24 10.62 16.01
C PHE A 69 -5.14 11.84 16.23
N ASP A 70 -6.39 11.69 15.83
CA ASP A 70 -7.49 12.50 16.34
C ASP A 70 -7.57 12.35 17.87
N GLU A 71 -7.82 13.45 18.59
CA GLU A 71 -7.72 13.52 20.05
C GLU A 71 -8.77 12.61 20.73
N ASP A 72 -10.03 12.70 20.31
CA ASP A 72 -11.13 11.87 20.82
C ASP A 72 -10.88 10.39 20.51
N LEU A 73 -10.38 10.08 19.30
CA LEU A 73 -10.02 8.72 18.92
C LEU A 73 -8.89 8.15 19.81
N LEU A 74 -7.85 8.94 20.07
CA LEU A 74 -6.72 8.52 20.89
C LEU A 74 -7.15 8.25 22.34
N GLU A 75 -7.99 9.12 22.91
CA GLU A 75 -8.52 8.97 24.25
C GLU A 75 -9.26 7.64 24.41
N VAL A 76 -10.24 7.41 23.53
CA VAL A 76 -11.07 6.19 23.56
C VAL A 76 -10.23 4.93 23.25
N LEU A 77 -9.25 5.01 22.35
CA LEU A 77 -8.35 3.88 22.06
C LEU A 77 -7.50 3.52 23.29
N CYS A 78 -6.95 4.53 23.97
CA CYS A 78 -6.12 4.33 25.16
C CYS A 78 -6.92 3.65 26.29
N GLU A 79 -8.14 4.13 26.53
CA GLU A 79 -9.03 3.59 27.57
C GLU A 79 -9.51 2.17 27.23
N LEU A 80 -10.04 1.96 26.03
CA LEU A 80 -10.79 0.74 25.72
C LEU A 80 -9.92 -0.41 25.22
N GLN A 81 -8.77 -0.14 24.60
CA GLN A 81 -7.94 -1.19 23.99
C GLN A 81 -6.55 -1.31 24.61
N LEU A 82 -5.92 -0.20 25.00
CA LEU A 82 -4.53 -0.20 25.47
C LEU A 82 -4.39 -0.23 27.00
N ASP A 83 -5.50 -0.09 27.75
CA ASP A 83 -5.54 -0.02 29.22
C ASP A 83 -4.53 0.99 29.77
N THR A 84 -4.50 2.18 29.17
CA THR A 84 -3.57 3.26 29.49
C THR A 84 -4.22 4.63 29.33
N THR A 85 -3.45 5.70 29.53
CA THR A 85 -3.90 7.08 29.31
C THR A 85 -3.18 7.72 28.12
N PRO A 86 -3.79 8.73 27.45
CA PRO A 86 -3.10 9.50 26.43
C PRO A 86 -1.80 10.15 26.93
N ALA A 87 -1.67 10.43 28.23
CA ALA A 87 -0.42 10.98 28.79
C ALA A 87 0.71 9.93 28.84
N ALA A 88 0.39 8.68 29.16
CA ALA A 88 1.36 7.60 29.34
C ALA A 88 1.69 6.83 28.05
N VAL A 89 0.82 6.90 27.03
CA VAL A 89 1.03 6.19 25.76
C VAL A 89 2.21 6.78 24.97
N THR A 90 3.02 5.91 24.38
CA THR A 90 4.20 6.26 23.57
C THR A 90 3.98 5.88 22.11
N ASP A 91 4.71 6.54 21.20
CA ASP A 91 4.70 6.21 19.77
C ASP A 91 5.04 4.74 19.50
N THR A 92 5.91 4.13 20.31
CA THR A 92 6.23 2.70 20.20
C THR A 92 5.02 1.81 20.48
N ILE A 93 4.21 2.14 21.49
CA ILE A 93 2.99 1.39 21.81
C ILE A 93 1.95 1.57 20.69
N LEU A 94 1.76 2.81 20.22
CA LEU A 94 0.82 3.12 19.15
C LEU A 94 1.22 2.43 17.83
N LEU A 95 2.51 2.44 17.48
CA LEU A 95 3.00 1.75 16.29
C LEU A 95 2.76 0.24 16.39
N ALA A 96 3.09 -0.37 17.53
CA ALA A 96 2.85 -1.79 17.75
C ALA A 96 1.35 -2.14 17.64
N GLU A 97 0.46 -1.28 18.12
CA GLU A 97 -0.98 -1.48 17.98
C GLU A 97 -1.46 -1.33 16.53
N ILE A 98 -0.96 -0.33 15.80
CA ILE A 98 -1.25 -0.16 14.37
C ILE A 98 -0.80 -1.40 13.59
N GLU A 99 0.41 -1.89 13.85
CA GLU A 99 0.94 -3.11 13.23
C GLU A 99 0.10 -4.33 13.59
N ARG A 100 -0.25 -4.50 14.88
CA ARG A 100 -1.13 -5.57 15.35
C ARG A 100 -2.46 -5.57 14.61
N ILE A 101 -3.11 -4.41 14.48
CA ILE A 101 -4.37 -4.29 13.75
C ILE A 101 -4.13 -4.67 12.29
N VAL A 102 -3.21 -4.01 11.58
CA VAL A 102 -2.99 -4.21 10.13
C VAL A 102 -2.61 -5.65 9.79
N ASP A 103 -1.85 -6.33 10.65
CA ASP A 103 -1.40 -7.70 10.42
C ASP A 103 -2.41 -8.77 10.86
N SER A 104 -3.39 -8.39 11.70
CA SER A 104 -4.50 -9.27 12.07
C SER A 104 -5.52 -9.39 10.94
N VAL A 105 -6.26 -10.50 10.91
CA VAL A 105 -7.41 -10.63 10.01
C VAL A 105 -8.50 -9.69 10.50
N LYS A 106 -9.10 -8.90 9.59
CA LYS A 106 -10.16 -7.95 9.92
C LYS A 106 -11.29 -8.61 10.75
N ASN A 107 -11.63 -8.00 11.88
CA ASN A 107 -12.63 -8.48 12.84
C ASN A 107 -12.34 -9.88 13.45
N ASP A 108 -11.08 -10.31 13.47
CA ASP A 108 -10.64 -11.64 13.95
C ASP A 108 -11.38 -12.83 13.30
N ALA A 109 -12.02 -12.59 12.16
CA ALA A 109 -12.86 -13.56 11.47
C ALA A 109 -12.43 -13.66 10.01
N LEU A 110 -12.04 -14.86 9.58
CA LEU A 110 -11.65 -15.09 8.20
C LEU A 110 -12.87 -14.89 7.28
N PRO A 111 -12.86 -13.89 6.38
CA PRO A 111 -13.96 -13.69 5.45
C PRO A 111 -14.01 -14.85 4.45
N ASP A 112 -15.11 -14.96 3.69
CA ASP A 112 -15.08 -15.76 2.47
C ASP A 112 -14.15 -15.08 1.45
N ILE A 113 -12.87 -15.46 1.50
CA ILE A 113 -11.80 -14.95 0.62
C ILE A 113 -12.18 -15.14 -0.85
N LYS A 114 -12.89 -16.21 -1.19
CA LYS A 114 -13.28 -16.48 -2.57
C LYS A 114 -14.30 -15.46 -3.06
N GLU A 115 -15.36 -15.22 -2.29
CA GLU A 115 -16.39 -14.25 -2.67
C GLU A 115 -15.88 -12.81 -2.58
N LEU A 116 -15.01 -12.49 -1.61
CA LEU A 116 -14.33 -11.20 -1.52
C LEU A 116 -13.55 -10.89 -2.81
N LEU A 117 -12.63 -11.78 -3.19
CA LEU A 117 -11.80 -11.58 -4.39
C LEU A 117 -12.65 -11.59 -5.67
N LYS A 118 -13.69 -12.42 -5.75
CA LYS A 118 -14.61 -12.39 -6.89
C LYS A 118 -15.33 -11.06 -7.05
N ARG A 119 -15.64 -10.36 -5.94
CA ARG A 119 -16.29 -9.05 -5.96
C ARG A 119 -15.32 -7.94 -6.37
N GLU A 120 -14.12 -7.95 -5.79
CA GLU A 120 -13.19 -6.80 -5.79
C GLU A 120 -12.01 -6.93 -6.75
N LEU A 121 -11.51 -8.15 -7.00
CA LEU A 121 -10.36 -8.39 -7.87
C LEU A 121 -10.78 -8.38 -9.34
N ARG A 122 -10.90 -7.18 -9.92
CA ARG A 122 -11.33 -6.97 -11.31
C ARG A 122 -10.17 -6.50 -12.17
N MET A 123 -9.82 -7.33 -13.16
CA MET A 123 -8.79 -6.97 -14.15
C MET A 123 -9.27 -5.83 -15.05
N ASN A 124 -8.44 -4.80 -15.22
CA ASN A 124 -8.77 -3.63 -16.02
C ASN A 124 -8.61 -3.90 -17.52
N MET A 125 -9.67 -4.34 -18.19
CA MET A 125 -9.60 -4.65 -19.63
C MET A 125 -9.56 -3.42 -20.55
N SER A 126 -9.67 -2.19 -20.03
CA SER A 126 -9.49 -0.98 -20.85
C SER A 126 -8.03 -0.58 -21.03
N GLU A 127 -7.12 -1.12 -20.21
CA GLU A 127 -5.67 -0.97 -20.41
C GLU A 127 -5.23 -1.84 -21.59
N SER A 128 -4.58 -1.21 -22.57
CA SER A 128 -4.13 -1.85 -23.81
C SER A 128 -2.74 -2.48 -23.69
N ASP A 129 -1.87 -1.97 -22.80
CA ASP A 129 -0.61 -2.63 -22.49
C ASP A 129 -0.87 -3.85 -21.59
N VAL A 130 -0.73 -5.04 -22.18
CA VAL A 130 -0.94 -6.33 -21.49
C VAL A 130 -0.11 -6.44 -20.22
N THR A 131 1.15 -6.00 -20.25
CA THR A 131 2.06 -6.16 -19.11
C THR A 131 1.65 -5.23 -17.98
N ALA A 132 1.35 -3.97 -18.29
CA ALA A 132 0.83 -3.00 -17.31
C ALA A 132 -0.48 -3.50 -16.69
N ARG A 133 -1.42 -3.96 -17.51
CA ARG A 133 -2.71 -4.50 -17.08
C ARG A 133 -2.58 -5.68 -16.11
N VAL A 134 -1.68 -6.63 -16.40
CA VAL A 134 -1.43 -7.78 -15.52
C VAL A 134 -0.70 -7.34 -14.25
N LEU A 135 0.21 -6.37 -14.33
CA LEU A 135 0.89 -5.83 -13.16
C LEU A 135 -0.09 -5.14 -12.21
N ASP A 136 -0.95 -4.28 -12.73
CA ASP A 136 -2.02 -3.60 -11.98
C ASP A 136 -2.97 -4.59 -11.33
N TYR A 137 -3.29 -5.69 -12.02
CA TYR A 137 -4.10 -6.77 -11.45
C TYR A 137 -3.44 -7.43 -10.22
N PHE A 138 -2.12 -7.66 -10.25
CA PHE A 138 -1.38 -8.19 -9.10
C PHE A 138 -1.25 -7.16 -7.98
N ILE A 139 -1.09 -5.87 -8.31
CA ILE A 139 -1.11 -4.76 -7.35
C ILE A 139 -2.47 -4.72 -6.64
N LEU A 140 -3.57 -4.83 -7.39
CA LEU A 140 -4.94 -4.85 -6.86
C LEU A 140 -5.15 -6.03 -5.91
N PHE A 141 -4.66 -7.22 -6.24
CA PHE A 141 -4.69 -8.37 -5.32
C PHE A 141 -3.98 -8.02 -4.01
N ASN A 142 -2.74 -7.53 -4.07
CA ASN A 142 -1.97 -7.20 -2.87
C ASN A 142 -2.68 -6.12 -2.03
N LYS A 143 -3.28 -5.11 -2.69
CA LYS A 143 -4.07 -4.07 -2.04
C LYS A 143 -5.25 -4.66 -1.27
N ILE A 144 -6.10 -5.46 -1.94
CA ILE A 144 -7.26 -6.11 -1.30
C ILE A 144 -6.80 -6.98 -0.13
N THR A 145 -5.72 -7.74 -0.28
CA THR A 145 -5.22 -8.57 0.82
C THR A 145 -4.75 -7.76 2.01
N LYS A 146 -4.07 -6.63 1.79
CA LYS A 146 -3.56 -5.78 2.87
C LYS A 146 -4.71 -5.07 3.60
N GLU A 147 -5.66 -4.51 2.85
CA GLU A 147 -6.83 -3.79 3.40
C GLU A 147 -7.82 -4.70 4.16
N ASN A 148 -7.70 -6.02 3.99
CA ASN A 148 -8.51 -7.01 4.71
C ASN A 148 -7.71 -7.83 5.74
N GLY A 149 -6.44 -7.49 6.00
CA GLY A 149 -5.62 -8.22 6.97
C GLY A 149 -5.29 -9.66 6.57
N LEU A 150 -5.30 -9.95 5.26
CA LEU A 150 -5.12 -11.30 4.71
C LEU A 150 -3.68 -11.58 4.29
N THR A 151 -2.73 -10.65 4.51
CA THR A 151 -1.35 -10.81 4.06
C THR A 151 -0.72 -12.09 4.60
N ALA A 152 -0.86 -12.38 5.90
CA ALA A 152 -0.33 -13.60 6.50
C ALA A 152 -0.90 -14.89 5.88
N CYS A 153 -2.17 -14.88 5.44
CA CYS A 153 -2.84 -16.03 4.81
C CYS A 153 -2.18 -16.46 3.48
N PHE A 154 -1.40 -15.58 2.85
CA PHE A 154 -0.76 -15.83 1.56
C PHE A 154 0.77 -15.90 1.62
N SER A 155 1.38 -15.77 2.80
CA SER A 155 2.84 -15.71 2.97
C SER A 155 3.52 -17.07 3.16
N HIS A 156 2.78 -18.10 3.59
CA HIS A 156 3.31 -19.47 3.76
C HIS A 156 3.12 -20.31 2.49
N ALA A 157 3.79 -21.46 2.38
CA ALA A 157 3.81 -22.27 1.14
C ALA A 157 2.41 -22.62 0.57
N ASN A 158 1.48 -23.05 1.43
CA ASN A 158 0.09 -23.30 1.02
C ASN A 158 -0.65 -22.00 0.65
N GLY A 159 -0.35 -20.91 1.35
CA GLY A 159 -0.89 -19.58 1.07
C GLY A 159 -0.45 -19.08 -0.31
N VAL A 160 0.82 -19.23 -0.67
CA VAL A 160 1.33 -18.86 -2.00
C VAL A 160 0.63 -19.67 -3.10
N ARG A 161 0.39 -20.97 -2.88
CA ARG A 161 -0.39 -21.81 -3.80
C ARG A 161 -1.82 -21.30 -3.96
N GLU A 162 -2.49 -20.99 -2.85
CA GLU A 162 -3.84 -20.42 -2.87
C GLU A 162 -3.85 -19.04 -3.55
N LYS A 163 -2.85 -18.18 -3.32
CA LYS A 163 -2.68 -16.90 -4.04
C LYS A 163 -2.68 -17.10 -5.54
N CYS A 164 -1.82 -17.98 -6.07
CA CYS A 164 -1.78 -18.28 -7.50
C CYS A 164 -3.12 -18.79 -8.02
N LYS A 165 -3.76 -19.71 -7.29
CA LYS A 165 -5.08 -20.25 -7.65
C LYS A 165 -6.17 -19.17 -7.68
N ARG A 166 -6.19 -18.25 -6.72
CA ARG A 166 -7.17 -17.15 -6.68
C ARG A 166 -6.95 -16.14 -7.80
N LEU A 167 -5.69 -15.75 -8.05
CA LEU A 167 -5.31 -14.91 -9.18
C LEU A 167 -5.78 -15.51 -10.49
N VAL A 168 -5.51 -16.79 -10.75
CA VAL A 168 -5.97 -17.47 -11.97
C VAL A 168 -7.49 -17.53 -12.06
N SER A 169 -8.19 -17.72 -10.93
CA SER A 169 -9.65 -17.88 -10.92
C SER A 169 -10.42 -16.63 -11.37
N GLN A 170 -9.85 -15.43 -11.19
CA GLN A 170 -10.48 -14.14 -11.52
C GLN A 170 -9.91 -13.48 -12.79
N LEU A 171 -9.00 -14.16 -13.51
CA LEU A 171 -8.46 -13.65 -14.77
C LEU A 171 -9.56 -13.38 -15.81
N LYS A 172 -9.32 -12.35 -16.63
CA LYS A 172 -10.09 -12.01 -17.80
C LYS A 172 -9.15 -11.79 -19.00
N PRO A 173 -9.59 -12.10 -20.23
CA PRO A 173 -10.83 -12.79 -20.58
C PRO A 173 -10.85 -14.26 -20.14
N GLU A 174 -12.02 -14.91 -20.18
CA GLU A 174 -12.18 -16.31 -19.72
C GLU A 174 -11.34 -17.30 -20.56
N ALA A 175 -11.05 -16.96 -21.83
CA ALA A 175 -10.17 -17.74 -22.69
C ALA A 175 -8.74 -17.81 -22.14
N VAL A 176 -8.13 -16.66 -21.83
CA VAL A 176 -6.80 -16.57 -21.19
C VAL A 176 -6.78 -17.32 -19.86
N LYS A 177 -7.82 -17.17 -19.04
CA LYS A 177 -7.96 -17.91 -17.79
C LYS A 177 -7.93 -19.43 -17.99
N ASN A 178 -8.69 -19.95 -18.95
CA ASN A 178 -8.76 -21.38 -19.21
C ASN A 178 -7.43 -21.93 -19.74
N GLU A 179 -6.77 -21.18 -20.62
CA GLU A 179 -5.47 -21.57 -21.15
C GLU A 179 -4.37 -21.56 -20.07
N VAL A 180 -4.33 -20.52 -19.23
CA VAL A 180 -3.40 -20.46 -18.09
C VAL A 180 -3.63 -21.63 -17.14
N LYS A 181 -4.88 -22.00 -16.84
CA LYS A 181 -5.20 -23.20 -16.04
C LYS A 181 -4.67 -24.49 -16.68
N GLN A 182 -4.82 -24.63 -17.98
CA GLN A 182 -4.34 -25.81 -18.72
C GLN A 182 -2.81 -25.86 -18.72
N CYS A 183 -2.14 -24.73 -18.95
CA CYS A 183 -0.69 -24.62 -18.88
C CYS A 183 -0.18 -25.01 -17.49
N ILE A 184 -0.72 -24.43 -16.42
CA ILE A 184 -0.35 -24.79 -15.04
C ILE A 184 -0.56 -26.28 -14.77
N ARG A 185 -1.59 -26.90 -15.35
CA ARG A 185 -1.88 -28.32 -15.12
C ARG A 185 -0.89 -29.26 -15.80
N PHE A 186 -0.37 -28.91 -16.98
CA PHE A 186 0.35 -29.88 -17.82
C PHE A 186 1.75 -29.45 -18.25
N THR A 187 2.02 -28.15 -18.44
CA THR A 187 3.28 -27.67 -19.07
C THR A 187 4.07 -26.72 -18.18
N HIS A 188 3.41 -25.94 -17.32
CA HIS A 188 3.98 -24.89 -16.48
C HIS A 188 3.61 -25.10 -15.00
N VAL A 189 3.72 -26.35 -14.52
CA VAL A 189 3.37 -26.75 -13.14
C VAL A 189 3.96 -25.84 -12.05
N PRO A 190 5.22 -25.36 -12.14
CA PRO A 190 5.78 -24.47 -11.12
C PRO A 190 5.01 -23.15 -10.93
N ALA A 191 4.29 -22.65 -11.94
CA ALA A 191 3.48 -21.44 -11.82
C ALA A 191 2.30 -21.58 -10.84
N ALA A 192 1.91 -22.81 -10.45
CA ALA A 192 0.92 -23.04 -9.41
C ALA A 192 1.36 -22.55 -8.01
N THR A 193 2.67 -22.40 -7.80
CA THR A 193 3.26 -22.07 -6.49
C THR A 193 4.31 -20.95 -6.58
N ASP A 194 4.53 -20.38 -7.76
CA ASP A 194 5.44 -19.27 -7.98
C ASP A 194 4.70 -18.11 -8.67
N PRO A 195 4.38 -17.03 -7.94
CA PRO A 195 3.71 -15.86 -8.50
C PRO A 195 4.47 -15.17 -9.63
N LYS A 196 5.81 -15.28 -9.66
CA LYS A 196 6.63 -14.69 -10.73
C LYS A 196 6.48 -15.49 -12.02
N LEU A 197 6.51 -16.82 -11.93
CA LEU A 197 6.24 -17.68 -13.09
C LEU A 197 4.80 -17.56 -13.56
N LEU A 198 3.85 -17.44 -12.63
CA LEU A 198 2.45 -17.16 -12.98
C LEU A 198 2.31 -15.84 -13.73
N PHE A 199 2.91 -14.76 -13.24
CA PHE A 199 2.88 -13.46 -13.90
C PHE A 199 3.35 -13.55 -15.36
N LYS A 200 4.52 -14.16 -15.58
CA LYS A 200 5.08 -14.35 -16.94
C LYS A 200 4.14 -15.13 -17.85
N LEU A 201 3.60 -16.24 -17.35
CA LEU A 201 2.66 -17.08 -18.10
C LEU A 201 1.38 -16.31 -18.46
N VAL A 202 0.81 -15.53 -17.53
CA VAL A 202 -0.39 -14.73 -17.79
C VAL A 202 -0.12 -13.67 -18.86
N VAL A 203 1.02 -12.97 -18.79
CA VAL A 203 1.40 -11.98 -19.81
C VAL A 203 1.58 -12.63 -21.17
N GLU A 204 2.27 -13.77 -21.25
CA GLU A 204 2.46 -14.52 -22.49
C GLU A 204 1.11 -14.90 -23.13
N LYS A 205 0.23 -15.54 -22.34
CA LYS A 205 -1.09 -15.98 -22.84
C LYS A 205 -2.02 -14.84 -23.17
N ALA A 206 -2.00 -13.75 -22.41
CA ALA A 206 -2.80 -12.58 -22.75
C ALA A 206 -2.33 -11.92 -24.07
N ASN A 207 -1.01 -11.84 -24.31
CA ASN A 207 -0.47 -11.32 -25.57
C ASN A 207 -0.84 -12.22 -26.77
N GLU A 208 -0.83 -13.55 -26.62
CA GLU A 208 -1.22 -14.46 -27.70
C GLU A 208 -2.68 -14.28 -28.15
N HIS A 209 -3.57 -13.93 -27.23
CA HIS A 209 -5.00 -13.70 -27.51
C HIS A 209 -5.31 -12.31 -28.09
N GLU A 210 -4.39 -11.36 -27.98
CA GLU A 210 -4.59 -9.96 -28.43
C GLU A 210 -3.80 -9.62 -29.71
N ARG A 211 -3.14 -10.62 -30.31
CA ARG A 211 -2.50 -10.53 -31.62
C ARG A 211 -3.47 -10.63 -32.78
#